data_AF-Q5BW93-F1
#
_entry.id   AF-Q5BW93-F1
#
_cell.length_a   1.000
_cell.length_b   1.000
_cell.length_c   1.000
_cell.angle_alpha   90.00
_cell.angle_beta   90.00
_cell.angle_gamma   90.00
#
_symmetry.space_group_name_H-M   'P 1'
#
loop_
_entity.id
_entity.type
_entity.pdbx_description
1 polymer ?
#
loop_
_entity_poly.entity_id
_entity_poly.type
_entity_poly.pdbx_seq_one_letter_code
_entity_poly.pdbx_strand_id
1 'polypeptide(L)'
;ANHAYPIYLFFSVNGSGHFCGMAEMVSRVDYNARASVWAQDKWQGKFSVRWIFVKDVPNTALRHIRIETNDNKPVTHSRDTTELPLERGRQVMEVLATYSHTLSIFDDFFYYDQRERQEGFRRKEFNTRRG
;
A
#
# COMPACT_ATOMS: atom_id res chain seq x y z
N ALA A 1 -8.09 11.53 -12.78
CA ALA A 1 -7.56 10.75 -13.92
C ALA A 1 -8.72 10.41 -14.87
N ASN A 2 -8.60 10.57 -16.18
CA ASN A 2 -9.64 10.09 -17.13
C ASN A 2 -9.46 8.58 -17.36
N HIS A 3 -9.81 7.77 -16.37
CA HIS A 3 -10.11 6.35 -16.56
C HIS A 3 -11.62 6.22 -16.66
N ALA A 4 -12.11 5.32 -17.52
CA ALA A 4 -13.55 5.06 -17.62
C ALA A 4 -14.13 4.44 -16.31
N TYR A 5 -13.25 3.90 -15.46
CA TYR A 5 -13.59 3.20 -14.22
C TYR A 5 -12.55 3.49 -13.12
N PRO A 6 -12.94 3.41 -11.83
CA PRO A 6 -12.03 3.60 -10.70
C PRO A 6 -10.99 2.48 -10.65
N ILE A 7 -9.78 2.82 -10.20
CA ILE A 7 -8.69 1.86 -9.95
C ILE A 7 -8.50 1.76 -8.44
N TYR A 8 -8.72 0.57 -7.89
CA TYR A 8 -8.47 0.26 -6.49
C TYR A 8 -7.16 -0.50 -6.33
N LEU A 9 -6.42 -0.14 -5.29
CA LEU A 9 -5.13 -0.71 -4.92
C LEU A 9 -5.27 -1.35 -3.55
N PHE A 10 -4.96 -2.65 -3.45
CA PHE A 10 -4.93 -3.39 -2.20
C PHE A 10 -3.49 -3.43 -1.67
N PHE A 11 -3.26 -2.86 -0.49
CA PHE A 11 -1.93 -2.74 0.08
C PHE A 11 -1.61 -3.90 1.02
N SER A 12 -0.42 -4.48 0.85
CA SER A 12 0.15 -5.51 1.73
C SER A 12 1.66 -5.33 1.79
N VAL A 13 2.23 -5.44 2.99
CA VAL A 13 3.67 -5.36 3.20
C VAL A 13 4.27 -6.76 3.13
N ASN A 14 5.35 -6.93 2.36
CA ASN A 14 6.03 -8.22 2.22
C ASN A 14 6.40 -8.81 3.58
N GLY A 15 6.00 -10.07 3.81
CA GLY A 15 6.28 -10.79 5.06
C GLY A 15 5.40 -10.42 6.25
N SER A 16 4.48 -9.46 6.11
CA SER A 16 3.58 -9.02 7.21
C SER A 16 2.47 -10.02 7.57
N GLY A 17 2.12 -10.91 6.63
CA GLY A 17 1.04 -11.87 6.80
C GLY A 17 -0.38 -11.29 6.72
N HIS A 18 -0.54 -10.02 6.32
CA HIS A 18 -1.84 -9.36 6.20
C HIS A 18 -1.89 -8.33 5.06
N PHE A 19 -3.11 -7.92 4.70
CA PHE A 19 -3.37 -6.70 3.93
C PHE A 19 -3.62 -5.57 4.92
N CYS A 20 -2.98 -4.41 4.71
CA CYS A 20 -3.05 -3.26 5.63
C CYS A 20 -4.01 -2.16 5.18
N GLY A 21 -4.59 -2.28 3.98
CA GLY A 21 -5.62 -1.34 3.53
C GLY A 21 -5.94 -1.37 2.05
N MET A 22 -6.76 -0.41 1.65
CA MET A 22 -7.18 -0.20 0.27
C MET A 22 -7.24 1.29 -0.03
N ALA A 23 -6.78 1.69 -1.21
CA ALA A 23 -6.87 3.06 -1.70
C ALA A 23 -7.36 3.11 -3.16
N GLU A 24 -7.94 4.24 -3.54
CA GLU A 24 -8.27 4.57 -4.92
C GLU A 24 -7.14 5.40 -5.54
N MET A 25 -6.73 5.07 -6.77
CA MET A 25 -5.82 5.91 -7.56
C MET A 25 -6.59 7.10 -8.15
N VAL A 26 -6.24 8.33 -7.75
CA VAL A 26 -7.01 9.55 -8.11
C VAL A 26 -6.32 10.44 -9.15
N SER A 27 -5.03 10.21 -9.43
CA SER A 27 -4.29 10.92 -10.50
C SER A 27 -3.62 9.93 -11.45
N ARG A 28 -3.20 10.43 -12.63
CA ARG A 28 -2.24 9.71 -13.48
C ARG A 28 -0.86 9.72 -12.84
N VAL A 29 0.01 8.84 -13.31
CA VAL A 29 1.44 8.84 -12.92
C VAL A 29 2.13 10.02 -13.57
N ASP A 30 2.78 10.85 -12.75
CA ASP A 30 3.80 11.80 -13.18
C ASP A 30 5.16 11.12 -12.99
N TYR A 31 5.80 10.72 -14.10
CA TYR A 31 7.09 10.03 -14.08
C TYR A 31 8.28 10.96 -13.78
N ASN A 32 8.10 12.28 -13.92
CA ASN A 32 9.15 13.26 -13.66
C ASN A 32 9.19 13.69 -12.19
N ALA A 33 8.10 13.49 -11.46
CA ALA A 33 8.05 13.74 -10.03
C ALA A 33 9.00 12.82 -9.25
N ARG A 34 9.63 13.39 -8.21
CA ARG A 34 10.38 12.65 -7.20
C ARG A 34 9.81 12.95 -5.83
N ALA A 35 9.63 11.93 -5.00
CA ALA A 35 9.19 12.08 -3.63
C ALA A 35 10.35 11.73 -2.69
N SER A 36 10.69 12.64 -1.78
CA SER A 36 11.78 12.46 -0.81
C SER A 36 11.34 11.73 0.47
N VAL A 37 10.11 11.18 0.48
CA VAL A 37 9.48 10.55 1.64
C VAL A 37 9.76 9.05 1.73
N TRP A 38 10.39 8.47 0.70
CA TRP A 38 10.69 7.04 0.68
C TRP A 38 11.99 6.72 1.42
N ALA A 39 12.02 5.57 2.09
CA ALA A 39 13.23 5.09 2.79
C ALA A 39 14.42 4.81 1.86
N GLN A 40 14.18 4.60 0.56
CA GLN A 40 15.22 4.39 -0.46
C GLN A 40 14.96 5.29 -1.66
N ASP A 41 16.00 5.94 -2.17
CA ASP A 41 15.95 6.86 -3.32
C ASP A 41 15.88 6.12 -4.69
N LYS A 42 15.21 4.97 -4.75
CA LYS A 42 15.07 4.17 -5.98
C LYS A 42 13.74 4.40 -6.72
N TRP A 43 12.75 4.96 -6.04
CA TRP A 43 11.41 5.13 -6.58
C TRP A 43 11.31 6.45 -7.33
N GLN A 44 11.00 6.36 -8.63
CA GLN A 44 10.78 7.51 -9.51
C GLN A 44 9.33 7.55 -9.94
N GLY A 45 8.82 8.78 -10.12
CA GLY A 45 7.44 9.04 -10.42
C GLY A 45 6.53 9.05 -9.18
N LYS A 46 5.36 9.65 -9.34
CA LYS A 46 4.34 9.76 -8.29
C LYS A 46 2.94 9.77 -8.90
N PHE A 47 1.99 9.19 -8.18
CA PHE A 47 0.57 9.44 -8.37
C PHE A 47 -0.09 9.63 -7.00
N SER A 48 -1.24 10.29 -7.00
CA SER A 48 -2.04 10.51 -5.80
C SER A 48 -3.00 9.35 -5.61
N VAL A 49 -3.15 8.95 -4.34
CA VAL A 49 -4.15 7.98 -3.90
C VAL A 49 -5.03 8.58 -2.81
N ARG A 50 -6.24 8.04 -2.66
CA ARG A 50 -7.12 8.31 -1.53
C ARG A 50 -7.36 7.00 -0.78
N TRP A 51 -6.88 6.94 0.46
CA TRP A 51 -7.12 5.79 1.33
C TRP A 51 -8.61 5.67 1.67
N ILE A 52 -9.13 4.45 1.57
CA ILE A 52 -10.53 4.10 1.88
C ILE A 52 -10.57 3.24 3.14
N PHE A 53 -9.75 2.19 3.16
CA PHE A 53 -9.56 1.34 4.34
C PHE A 53 -8.11 1.42 4.79
N VAL A 54 -7.92 1.59 6.10
CA VAL A 54 -6.63 1.50 6.77
C VAL A 54 -6.84 0.59 7.97
N LYS A 55 -6.60 -0.71 7.77
CA LYS A 55 -6.82 -1.74 8.78
C LYS A 55 -6.14 -3.04 8.39
N ASP A 56 -5.76 -3.82 9.40
CA ASP A 56 -5.09 -5.09 9.19
C ASP A 56 -6.11 -6.22 9.01
N VAL A 57 -6.01 -6.90 7.87
CA VAL A 57 -6.82 -8.06 7.51
C VAL A 57 -5.89 -9.25 7.26
N PRO A 58 -5.89 -10.28 8.12
CA PRO A 58 -4.93 -11.37 8.05
C PRO A 58 -5.12 -12.18 6.76
N ASN A 59 -4.01 -12.73 6.24
CA ASN A 59 -4.03 -13.56 5.04
C ASN A 59 -4.97 -14.78 5.15
N THR A 60 -5.22 -15.27 6.35
CA THR A 60 -6.18 -16.36 6.59
C THR A 60 -7.60 -16.01 6.16
N ALA A 61 -8.00 -14.74 6.22
CA ALA A 61 -9.29 -14.26 5.76
C ALA A 61 -9.38 -14.18 4.22
N LEU A 62 -8.25 -14.05 3.52
CA LEU A 62 -8.21 -13.79 2.07
C LEU A 62 -7.71 -14.98 1.23
N ARG A 63 -6.96 -15.93 1.82
CA ARG A 63 -6.28 -17.04 1.10
C ARG A 63 -7.20 -17.98 0.32
N HIS A 64 -8.50 -17.94 0.57
CA HIS A 64 -9.49 -18.73 -0.15
C HIS A 64 -9.82 -18.13 -1.52
N ILE A 65 -9.55 -16.83 -1.73
CA ILE A 65 -9.69 -16.14 -3.01
C ILE A 65 -8.46 -16.48 -3.85
N ARG A 66 -8.69 -17.12 -5.00
CA ARG A 66 -7.64 -17.54 -5.93
C ARG A 66 -7.74 -16.77 -7.24
N ILE A 67 -6.58 -16.50 -7.84
CA ILE A 67 -6.46 -15.72 -9.07
C ILE A 67 -6.19 -16.67 -10.23
N GLU A 68 -7.19 -16.88 -11.08
CA GLU A 68 -7.10 -17.78 -12.24
C GLU A 68 -5.99 -17.36 -13.21
N THR A 69 -5.79 -16.06 -13.39
CA THR A 69 -4.72 -15.48 -14.24
C THR A 69 -3.32 -15.57 -13.64
N ASN A 70 -3.16 -16.11 -12.43
CA ASN A 70 -1.88 -16.25 -11.73
C ASN A 70 -1.71 -17.67 -11.17
N ASP A 71 -1.76 -18.68 -12.05
CA ASP A 71 -1.61 -20.11 -11.73
C ASP A 71 -2.57 -20.60 -10.63
N ASN A 72 -3.74 -19.97 -10.51
CA ASN A 72 -4.72 -20.24 -9.46
C ASN A 72 -4.15 -20.11 -8.02
N LYS A 73 -3.09 -19.31 -7.86
CA LYS A 73 -2.48 -19.01 -6.56
C LYS A 73 -3.43 -18.16 -5.71
N PRO A 74 -3.37 -18.27 -4.37
CA PRO A 74 -4.10 -17.38 -3.48
C PRO A 74 -3.75 -15.91 -3.73
N VAL A 75 -4.71 -15.00 -3.55
CA VAL A 75 -4.48 -13.56 -3.67
C VAL A 75 -3.36 -13.06 -2.76
N THR A 76 -3.14 -13.74 -1.63
CA THR A 76 -2.09 -13.45 -0.65
C THR A 76 -0.67 -13.75 -1.15
N HIS A 77 -0.53 -14.41 -2.31
CA HIS A 77 0.76 -14.71 -2.96
C HIS A 77 1.04 -13.81 -4.18
N SER A 78 0.21 -12.77 -4.37
CA SER A 78 0.37 -11.82 -5.45
C SER A 78 1.71 -11.08 -5.35
N ARG A 79 2.32 -10.80 -6.50
CA ARG A 79 3.45 -9.88 -6.59
C ARG A 79 2.93 -8.44 -6.69
N ASP A 80 3.83 -7.49 -6.51
CA ASP A 80 3.50 -6.07 -6.70
C ASP A 80 2.83 -5.85 -8.06
N THR A 81 1.78 -5.03 -8.08
CA THR A 81 0.94 -4.72 -9.26
C THR A 81 0.22 -5.90 -9.93
N THR A 82 0.06 -7.05 -9.26
CA THR A 82 -0.77 -8.15 -9.80
C THR A 82 -2.21 -7.67 -10.01
N GLU A 83 -2.70 -7.76 -11.24
CA GLU A 83 -4.08 -7.42 -11.58
C GLU A 83 -5.04 -8.52 -11.12
N LEU A 84 -6.18 -8.10 -10.54
CA LEU A 84 -7.25 -9.01 -10.16
C LEU A 84 -8.38 -8.94 -11.18
N PRO A 85 -8.92 -10.08 -11.65
CA PRO A 85 -10.21 -10.09 -12.33
C PRO A 85 -11.28 -9.42 -11.46
N LEU A 86 -12.22 -8.71 -12.10
CA LEU A 86 -13.22 -7.88 -11.41
C LEU A 86 -13.92 -8.62 -10.26
N GLU A 87 -14.37 -9.85 -10.48
CA GLU A 87 -15.05 -10.64 -9.45
C GLU A 87 -14.15 -10.99 -8.26
N ARG A 88 -12.86 -11.25 -8.51
CA ARG A 88 -11.89 -11.51 -7.43
C ARG A 88 -11.57 -10.23 -6.66
N GLY A 89 -11.44 -9.10 -7.36
CA GLY A 89 -11.30 -7.79 -6.74
C GLY A 89 -12.50 -7.44 -5.84
N ARG A 90 -13.73 -7.75 -6.28
CA ARG A 90 -14.95 -7.54 -5.50
C ARG A 90 -14.98 -8.39 -4.23
N GLN A 91 -14.58 -9.67 -4.32
CA GLN A 91 -14.46 -10.55 -3.15
C GLN A 91 -13.45 -10.01 -2.13
N VAL A 92 -12.27 -9.56 -2.58
CA VAL A 92 -11.25 -8.97 -1.70
C VAL A 92 -11.81 -7.72 -1.03
N MET A 93 -12.45 -6.83 -1.80
CA MET A 93 -13.09 -5.62 -1.27
C MET A 93 -14.17 -5.92 -0.23
N GLU A 94 -15.00 -6.93 -0.44
CA GLU A 94 -16.04 -7.35 0.50
C GLU A 94 -15.45 -7.86 1.82
N VAL A 95 -14.40 -8.70 1.75
CA VAL A 95 -13.66 -9.14 2.95
C VAL A 95 -13.06 -7.94 3.66
N LEU A 96 -12.40 -7.03 2.94
CA LEU A 96 -11.87 -5.81 3.55
C LEU A 96 -13.00 -4.99 4.18
N ALA A 97 -14.14 -4.78 3.53
CA ALA A 97 -15.22 -3.96 4.09
C ALA A 97 -15.78 -4.55 5.39
N THR A 98 -15.99 -5.87 5.44
CA THR A 98 -16.71 -6.55 6.53
C THR A 98 -15.82 -7.02 7.68
N TYR A 99 -14.51 -7.16 7.47
CA TYR A 99 -13.60 -7.66 8.50
C TYR A 99 -13.52 -6.70 9.70
N SER A 100 -13.84 -7.23 10.89
CA SER A 100 -13.72 -6.53 12.17
C SER A 100 -12.27 -6.60 12.67
N HIS A 101 -11.44 -5.70 12.16
CA HIS A 101 -10.05 -5.54 12.59
C HIS A 101 -9.92 -5.10 14.05
N THR A 102 -8.79 -5.43 14.65
CA THR A 102 -8.38 -4.95 15.98
C THR A 102 -7.12 -4.09 15.93
N LEU A 103 -6.39 -4.10 14.80
CA LEU A 103 -5.12 -3.41 14.62
C LEU A 103 -5.07 -2.71 13.25
N SER A 104 -4.28 -1.64 13.19
CA SER A 104 -3.94 -0.90 11.98
C SER A 104 -2.61 -0.16 12.15
N ILE A 105 -2.05 0.35 11.06
CA ILE A 105 -0.88 1.24 11.11
C ILE A 105 -1.10 2.51 11.95
N PHE A 106 -2.35 2.91 12.22
CA PHE A 106 -2.62 4.08 13.06
C PHE A 106 -2.26 3.84 14.53
N ASP A 107 -2.24 2.58 14.99
CA ASP A 107 -1.82 2.24 16.35
C ASP A 107 -0.33 2.59 16.58
N ASP A 108 0.46 2.54 15.51
CA ASP A 108 1.88 2.87 15.50
C ASP A 108 2.17 4.30 14.99
N PHE A 109 1.16 5.14 14.78
CA PHE A 109 1.34 6.44 14.12
C PHE A 109 2.38 7.33 14.82
N PHE A 110 2.32 7.40 16.15
CA PHE A 110 3.28 8.17 16.95
C PHE A 110 4.71 7.65 16.86
N TYR A 111 4.88 6.33 16.70
CA TYR A 111 6.20 5.73 16.51
C TYR A 111 6.81 6.20 15.19
N TYR A 112 6.04 6.16 14.10
CA TYR A 112 6.52 6.59 12.79
C TYR A 112 6.82 8.10 12.71
N ASP A 113 5.96 8.96 13.27
CA ASP A 113 6.21 10.41 13.33
C ASP A 113 7.50 10.76 14.10
N GLN A 114 7.74 10.10 15.23
CA GLN A 114 8.99 10.30 15.98
C GLN A 114 10.22 9.85 15.20
N ARG A 115 10.14 8.69 14.54
CA ARG A 115 11.25 8.18 13.72
C ARG A 115 11.57 9.07 12.54
N GLU A 116 10.56 9.56 11.82
CA GLU A 116 10.76 10.47 10.68
C GLU A 116 11.46 11.75 11.12
N ARG A 117 11.06 12.34 12.26
CA ARG A 117 11.72 13.53 12.81
C ARG A 117 13.20 13.26 13.10
N GLN A 118 13.51 12.15 13.77
CA GLN A 118 14.89 11.77 14.11
C GLN A 118 15.75 11.56 12.86
N GLU A 119 15.24 10.84 11.86
CA GLU A 119 15.93 10.61 10.59
C GLU A 119 16.12 11.93 9.81
N GLY A 120 15.11 12.81 9.83
CA GLY A 120 15.18 14.15 9.26
C GLY A 120 16.28 15.01 9.89
N PHE A 121 16.43 14.98 11.23
CA PHE A 121 17.53 15.65 11.92
C PHE A 121 18.90 15.11 11.50
N ARG A 122 19.06 13.78 11.45
CA ARG A 122 20.32 13.14 11.01
C ARG A 122 20.69 13.52 9.57
N ARG A 123 19.71 13.59 8.66
CA ARG A 123 19.92 13.97 7.26
C ARG A 123 20.36 15.44 7.14
N LYS A 124 19.80 16.32 7.97
CA LYS A 124 20.23 17.73 8.06
C LYS A 124 21.66 17.86 8.60
N GLU A 125 21.99 17.20 9.71
CA GLU A 125 23.35 17.24 10.29
C GLU A 125 24.42 16.72 9.32
N PHE A 126 24.14 15.62 8.62
CA PHE A 126 25.06 15.06 7.63
C PHE A 126 25.33 16.02 6.47
N ASN A 127 24.31 16.75 6.01
CA ASN A 127 24.46 17.74 4.94
C ASN A 127 25.23 18.98 5.41
N THR A 128 25.02 19.44 6.65
CA THR A 128 25.75 20.60 7.21
C THR A 128 27.24 20.32 7.41
N ARG A 129 27.65 19.06 7.68
CA ARG A 129 29.06 18.70 7.85
C ARG A 129 29.84 18.53 6.54
N ARG A 130 29.15 18.55 5.39
CA ARG A 130 29.74 18.37 4.05
C ARG A 130 29.77 19.65 3.21
N GLY A 131 29.09 20.71 3.64
CA GLY A 131 29.19 22.05 3.07
C GLY A 131 30.24 22.88 3.81
#